data_AF-B3RPZ4-F1
#
_entry.id   AF-B3RPZ4-F1
#
_cell.length_a   1.000
_cell.length_b   1.000
_cell.length_c   1.000
_cell.angle_alpha   90.00
_cell.angle_beta   90.00
_cell.angle_gamma   90.00
#
_symmetry.space_group_name_H-M   'P 1'
#
loop_
_entity.id
_entity.type
_entity.pdbx_description
1 polymer ?
#
loop_
_entity_poly.entity_id
_entity_poly.type
_entity_poly.pdbx_seq_one_letter_code
_entity_poly.pdbx_strand_id
1 'polypeptide(L)'
;VQVYIYDLSFGLANQMSLAMLGRHIEGIWHTSIVHFGREYFFSSRGIENCAPGMTAIGQPLRKHDLGESQLDADIFMEYLTTIGNERFRLGTYDLFNHNCNTFTNEVGQFLTGNSIPSYITNLPSEVLSTPFGGMIRQFMSSMNDGPGGGVPISSP
;
A
#
# COMPACT_ATOMS: atom_id res chain seq x y z
N VAL A 1 -6.42 1.56 14.93
CA VAL A 1 -5.47 1.43 13.80
C VAL A 1 -6.29 1.52 12.54
N GLN A 2 -5.95 2.43 11.62
CA GLN A 2 -6.73 2.60 10.40
C GLN A 2 -5.92 2.19 9.17
N VAL A 3 -6.60 1.70 8.15
CA VAL A 3 -6.07 1.48 6.81
C VAL A 3 -6.65 2.54 5.89
N TYR A 4 -5.80 3.35 5.29
CA TYR A 4 -6.20 4.27 4.24
C TYR A 4 -6.09 3.56 2.90
N ILE A 5 -7.13 3.68 2.07
CA ILE A 5 -7.26 2.96 0.80
C ILE A 5 -7.47 3.98 -0.30
N TYR A 6 -6.62 3.90 -1.31
CA TYR A 6 -6.58 4.79 -2.47
C TYR A 6 -6.78 3.98 -3.75
N ASP A 7 -7.38 4.61 -4.76
CA ASP A 7 -7.40 4.09 -6.13
C ASP A 7 -6.43 4.89 -6.99
N LEU A 8 -5.31 4.26 -7.36
CA LEU A 8 -4.27 4.87 -8.20
C LEU A 8 -4.76 5.13 -9.64
N SER A 9 -5.86 4.50 -10.05
CA SER A 9 -6.46 4.71 -11.37
C SER A 9 -7.42 5.90 -11.41
N PHE A 10 -7.75 6.50 -10.26
CA PHE A 10 -8.74 7.58 -10.16
C PHE A 10 -10.08 7.25 -10.84
N GLY A 11 -10.56 6.02 -10.69
CA GLY A 11 -11.82 5.52 -11.26
C GLY A 11 -11.71 5.02 -12.70
N LEU A 12 -10.58 5.20 -13.38
CA LEU A 12 -10.39 4.71 -14.75
C LEU A 12 -10.43 3.18 -14.83
N ALA A 13 -9.89 2.48 -13.82
CA ALA A 13 -9.97 1.02 -13.80
C ALA A 13 -11.43 0.56 -13.78
N ASN A 14 -12.27 1.14 -12.94
CA ASN A 14 -13.69 0.79 -12.86
C ASN A 14 -14.42 1.02 -14.20
N GLN A 15 -14.09 2.09 -14.92
CA GLN A 15 -14.76 2.43 -16.19
C GLN A 15 -14.27 1.63 -17.39
N MET A 16 -12.95 1.39 -17.46
CA MET A 16 -12.31 0.88 -18.68
C MET A 16 -11.89 -0.59 -18.57
N SER A 17 -11.87 -1.15 -17.36
CA SER A 17 -11.36 -2.50 -17.12
C SER A 17 -12.06 -3.55 -17.98
N LEU A 18 -13.39 -3.51 -18.10
CA LEU A 18 -14.09 -4.51 -18.91
C LEU A 18 -13.66 -4.47 -20.39
N ALA A 19 -13.52 -3.28 -20.97
CA ALA A 19 -13.16 -3.11 -22.37
C ALA A 19 -11.67 -3.38 -22.65
N MET A 20 -10.79 -3.00 -21.72
CA MET A 20 -9.34 -3.18 -21.88
C MET A 20 -8.86 -4.56 -21.41
N LEU A 21 -9.50 -5.14 -20.40
CA LEU A 21 -9.04 -6.31 -19.65
C LEU A 21 -9.92 -7.54 -19.87
N GLY A 22 -11.10 -7.37 -20.49
CA GLY A 22 -12.10 -8.42 -20.58
C GLY A 22 -12.71 -8.81 -19.23
N ARG A 23 -12.38 -8.08 -18.16
CA ARG A 23 -12.81 -8.32 -16.79
C ARG A 23 -12.97 -6.98 -16.08
N HIS A 24 -14.04 -6.88 -15.28
CA HIS A 24 -14.27 -5.71 -14.45
C HIS A 24 -13.36 -5.73 -13.21
N ILE A 25 -12.65 -4.63 -12.97
CA ILE A 25 -11.83 -4.38 -11.78
C ILE A 25 -12.23 -3.00 -11.24
N GLU A 26 -12.53 -2.94 -9.94
CA GLU A 26 -13.05 -1.71 -9.30
C GLU A 26 -12.00 -0.60 -9.11
N GLY A 27 -10.71 -0.94 -9.06
CA GLY A 27 -9.66 0.01 -8.77
C GLY A 27 -8.27 -0.62 -8.75
N ILE A 28 -7.24 0.23 -8.77
CA ILE A 28 -5.87 -0.19 -8.50
C ILE A 28 -5.51 0.27 -7.09
N TRP A 29 -5.57 -0.66 -6.15
CA TRP A 29 -5.52 -0.33 -4.73
C TRP A 29 -4.09 -0.05 -4.25
N HIS A 30 -3.92 1.12 -3.64
CA HIS A 30 -2.79 1.45 -2.78
C HIS A 30 -3.31 1.59 -1.34
N THR A 31 -2.59 1.01 -0.39
CA THR A 31 -2.94 1.13 1.03
C THR A 31 -1.78 1.61 1.90
N SER A 32 -2.14 2.18 3.04
CA SER A 32 -1.23 2.62 4.09
C SER A 32 -1.83 2.38 5.47
N ILE A 33 -0.97 2.28 6.49
CA ILE A 33 -1.37 2.21 7.91
C ILE A 33 -1.37 3.61 8.51
N VAL A 34 -2.46 3.98 9.16
CA VAL A 34 -2.55 5.19 9.98
C VAL A 34 -2.61 4.81 11.46
N HIS A 35 -1.55 5.18 12.18
CA HIS A 35 -1.40 4.93 13.60
C HIS A 35 -0.51 6.01 14.24
N PHE A 36 -0.67 6.27 15.53
CA PHE A 36 0.04 7.35 16.24
C PHE A 36 0.08 8.71 15.52
N GLY A 37 -1.02 9.07 14.85
CA GLY A 37 -1.14 10.35 14.14
C GLY A 37 -0.33 10.47 12.85
N ARG A 38 0.27 9.38 12.36
CA ARG A 38 1.02 9.35 11.09
C ARG A 38 0.49 8.27 10.17
N GLU A 39 0.72 8.48 8.88
CA GLU A 39 0.45 7.52 7.82
C GLU A 39 1.77 6.89 7.35
N TYR A 40 1.80 5.57 7.29
CA TYR A 40 2.97 4.76 6.94
C TYR A 40 2.67 3.89 5.73
N PHE A 41 3.58 3.88 4.76
CA PHE A 41 3.43 3.09 3.54
C PHE A 41 4.78 2.62 3.03
N PHE A 42 4.76 1.63 2.15
CA PHE A 42 5.93 1.09 1.49
C PHE A 42 5.96 1.47 0.02
N SER A 43 7.12 1.94 -0.44
CA SER A 43 7.38 2.32 -1.83
C SER A 43 8.74 1.76 -2.29
N SER A 44 9.14 2.08 -3.52
CA SER A 44 10.49 1.82 -4.02
C SER A 44 11.59 2.44 -3.15
N ARG A 45 11.27 3.49 -2.38
CA ARG A 45 12.18 4.19 -1.47
C ARG A 45 12.27 3.56 -0.07
N GLY A 46 11.61 2.42 0.16
CA GLY A 46 11.51 1.78 1.46
C GLY A 46 10.24 2.16 2.21
N ILE A 47 10.26 2.04 3.54
CA ILE A 47 9.14 2.47 4.39
C ILE A 47 9.21 3.97 4.58
N GLU A 48 8.08 4.61 4.36
CA GLU A 48 7.91 6.05 4.41
C GLU A 48 6.77 6.43 5.34
N ASN A 49 6.78 7.68 5.82
CA ASN A 49 5.67 8.23 6.55
C ASN A 49 5.36 9.69 6.15
N CYS A 50 4.12 10.10 6.41
CA CYS A 50 3.67 11.48 6.27
C CYS A 50 2.51 11.76 7.25
N ALA A 51 1.98 12.98 7.23
CA ALA A 51 0.73 13.28 7.90
C ALA A 51 -0.45 12.59 7.15
N PRO A 52 -1.49 12.10 7.85
CA PRO A 52 -2.56 11.35 7.20
C PRO A 52 -3.26 12.11 6.06
N GLY A 53 -3.34 11.47 4.89
CA GLY A 53 -3.94 12.03 3.67
C GLY A 53 -3.08 13.09 2.97
N MET A 54 -1.78 13.15 3.27
CA MET A 54 -0.83 14.12 2.69
C MET A 54 0.15 13.47 1.70
N THR A 55 -0.17 12.28 1.20
CA THR A 55 0.52 11.71 0.03
C THR A 55 0.22 12.54 -1.22
N ALA A 56 1.01 12.40 -2.29
CA ALA A 56 0.71 13.11 -3.55
C ALA A 56 -0.55 12.57 -4.27
N ILE A 57 -1.08 11.42 -3.84
CA ILE A 57 -2.38 10.90 -4.31
C ILE A 57 -3.54 11.78 -3.78
N GLY A 58 -3.36 12.40 -2.61
CA GLY A 58 -4.38 13.22 -1.96
C GLY A 58 -5.14 12.47 -0.87
N GLN A 59 -6.45 12.67 -0.78
CA GLN A 59 -7.29 12.07 0.26
C GLN A 59 -7.63 10.60 -0.05
N PRO A 60 -7.70 9.72 0.96
CA PRO A 60 -8.07 8.33 0.75
C PRO A 60 -9.52 8.21 0.27
N LEU A 61 -9.73 7.27 -0.66
CA LEU A 61 -11.06 6.92 -1.14
C LEU A 61 -11.89 6.25 -0.03
N ARG A 62 -11.25 5.40 0.77
CA ARG A 62 -11.87 4.71 1.90
C ARG A 62 -10.93 4.70 3.11
N LYS A 63 -11.50 4.79 4.30
CA LYS A 63 -10.81 4.55 5.57
C LYS A 63 -11.43 3.32 6.21
N HIS A 64 -10.62 2.31 6.47
CA HIS A 64 -11.05 1.06 7.08
C HIS A 64 -10.48 0.96 8.49
N ASP A 65 -11.32 0.69 9.47
CA ASP A 65 -10.87 0.45 10.85
C ASP A 65 -10.39 -1.00 10.98
N LEU A 66 -9.13 -1.18 11.36
CA LEU A 66 -8.50 -2.49 11.53
C LEU A 66 -8.55 -2.96 12.99
N GLY A 67 -9.04 -2.11 13.90
CA GLY A 67 -9.14 -2.41 15.33
C GLY A 67 -8.10 -1.68 16.17
N GLU A 68 -7.97 -2.10 17.43
CA GLU A 68 -7.10 -1.47 18.42
C GLU A 68 -5.76 -2.19 18.55
N SER A 69 -4.71 -1.44 18.87
CA SER A 69 -3.40 -2.00 19.23
C SER A 69 -3.08 -1.62 20.67
N GLN A 70 -2.43 -2.53 21.38
CA GLN A 70 -1.92 -2.32 22.74
C GLN A 70 -0.41 -2.03 22.76
N LEU A 71 0.21 -1.90 21.58
CA LEU A 71 1.63 -1.61 21.46
C LEU A 71 1.89 -0.12 21.73
N ASP A 72 3.04 0.16 22.32
CA ASP A 72 3.55 1.52 22.48
C ASP A 72 4.17 2.02 21.17
N ALA A 73 4.24 3.35 21.02
CA ALA A 73 4.78 3.99 19.83
C ALA A 73 6.25 3.60 19.56
N ASP A 74 7.05 3.44 20.60
CA ASP A 74 8.47 3.06 20.48
C ASP A 74 8.63 1.64 19.94
N ILE A 75 7.84 0.68 20.46
CA ILE A 75 7.84 -0.72 19.98
C ILE A 75 7.40 -0.77 18.51
N PHE A 76 6.39 0.00 18.14
CA PHE A 76 5.93 0.08 16.76
C PHE A 76 7.02 0.64 15.82
N MET A 77 7.71 1.71 16.23
CA MET A 77 8.78 2.30 15.43
C MET A 77 10.01 1.39 15.32
N GLU A 78 10.37 0.69 16.39
CA GLU A 78 11.43 -0.33 16.37
C GLU A 78 11.09 -1.47 15.41
N TYR A 79 9.84 -1.95 15.45
CA TYR A 79 9.35 -2.96 14.52
C TYR A 79 9.45 -2.48 13.06
N LEU A 80 8.95 -1.27 12.75
CA LEU A 80 9.04 -0.70 11.40
C LEU A 80 10.50 -0.57 10.93
N THR A 81 11.40 -0.12 11.81
CA THR A 81 12.83 -0.02 11.51
C THR A 81 13.43 -1.40 11.19
N THR A 82 13.08 -2.41 11.98
CA THR A 82 13.54 -3.79 11.79
C THR A 82 13.09 -4.35 10.44
N ILE A 83 11.78 -4.30 10.16
CA ILE A 83 11.26 -4.84 8.89
C ILE A 83 11.74 -4.02 7.68
N GLY A 84 11.99 -2.72 7.86
CA GLY A 84 12.57 -1.84 6.84
C GLY A 84 14.01 -2.20 6.49
N ASN A 85 14.79 -2.70 7.45
CA ASN A 85 16.16 -3.15 7.24
C ASN A 85 16.26 -4.59 6.71
N GLU A 86 15.22 -5.42 6.89
CA GLU A 86 15.23 -6.82 6.49
C GLU A 86 14.46 -7.06 5.19
N ARG A 87 13.15 -6.77 5.21
CA ARG A 87 12.17 -7.19 4.19
C ARG A 87 11.76 -6.04 3.28
N PHE A 88 11.39 -4.90 3.86
CA PHE A 88 10.89 -3.70 3.17
C PHE A 88 11.98 -2.66 2.92
N ARG A 89 13.12 -3.13 2.40
CA ARG A 89 14.28 -2.29 2.08
C ARG A 89 14.05 -1.45 0.83
N LEU A 90 14.85 -0.40 0.70
CA LEU A 90 14.94 0.35 -0.56
C LEU A 90 15.28 -0.61 -1.72
N GLY A 91 14.53 -0.52 -2.81
CA GLY A 91 14.71 -1.35 -3.99
C GLY A 91 14.11 -2.76 -3.93
N THR A 92 13.44 -3.17 -2.84
CA THR A 92 12.74 -4.48 -2.78
C THR A 92 11.30 -4.43 -3.24
N TYR A 93 10.77 -3.25 -3.56
CA TYR A 93 9.40 -3.08 -4.04
C TYR A 93 9.17 -3.81 -5.37
N ASP A 94 8.21 -4.73 -5.39
CA ASP A 94 7.63 -5.33 -6.58
C ASP A 94 6.12 -5.14 -6.55
N LEU A 95 5.60 -4.56 -7.63
CA LEU A 95 4.20 -4.17 -7.74
C LEU A 95 3.20 -5.30 -7.45
N PHE A 96 3.56 -6.56 -7.69
CA PHE A 96 2.63 -7.68 -7.56
C PHE A 96 2.86 -8.51 -6.31
N ASN A 97 4.11 -8.74 -5.94
CA ASN A 97 4.49 -9.71 -4.92
C ASN A 97 5.00 -9.06 -3.62
N HIS A 98 5.46 -7.80 -3.68
CA HIS A 98 6.05 -7.13 -2.53
C HIS A 98 5.83 -5.61 -2.63
N ASN A 99 4.62 -5.17 -2.30
CA ASN A 99 4.13 -3.81 -2.51
C ASN A 99 3.56 -3.18 -1.23
N CYS A 100 2.95 -2.01 -1.37
CA CYS A 100 2.27 -1.30 -0.28
C CYS A 100 1.19 -2.15 0.42
N ASN A 101 0.47 -3.01 -0.31
CA ASN A 101 -0.60 -3.84 0.24
C ASN A 101 -0.02 -5.00 1.08
N THR A 102 1.08 -5.61 0.64
CA THR A 102 1.79 -6.63 1.45
C THR A 102 2.34 -6.02 2.73
N PHE A 103 2.92 -4.82 2.65
CA PHE A 103 3.38 -4.06 3.82
C PHE A 103 2.23 -3.76 4.80
N THR A 104 1.15 -3.16 4.29
CA THR A 104 0.00 -2.77 5.10
C THR A 104 -0.62 -3.98 5.78
N ASN A 105 -0.70 -5.12 5.09
CA ASN A 105 -1.21 -6.35 5.67
C ASN A 105 -0.31 -6.90 6.78
N GLU A 106 1.01 -6.96 6.57
CA GLU A 106 1.97 -7.42 7.59
C GLU A 106 1.94 -6.53 8.84
N VAL A 107 1.99 -5.21 8.66
CA VAL A 107 1.94 -4.25 9.77
C VAL A 107 0.58 -4.28 10.47
N GLY A 108 -0.51 -4.41 9.71
CA GLY A 108 -1.85 -4.54 10.26
C GLY A 108 -2.01 -5.76 11.16
N GLN A 109 -1.49 -6.92 10.73
CA GLN A 109 -1.47 -8.15 11.51
C GLN A 109 -0.60 -8.02 12.76
N PHE A 110 0.57 -7.37 12.65
CA PHE A 110 1.43 -7.11 13.81
C PHE A 110 0.72 -6.24 14.87
N LEU A 111 0.03 -5.18 14.44
CA LEU A 111 -0.62 -4.24 15.34
C LEU A 111 -1.90 -4.79 16.00
N THR A 112 -2.69 -5.56 15.25
CA THR A 112 -4.08 -5.88 15.61
C THR A 112 -4.45 -7.36 15.51
N GLY A 113 -3.61 -8.18 14.88
CA GLY A 113 -3.94 -9.56 14.51
C GLY A 113 -4.87 -9.68 13.29
N ASN A 114 -5.37 -8.57 12.75
CA ASN A 114 -6.32 -8.55 11.63
C ASN A 114 -5.62 -8.30 10.29
N SER A 115 -6.12 -8.95 9.23
CA SER A 115 -5.70 -8.71 7.85
C SER A 115 -6.49 -7.57 7.22
N ILE A 116 -5.91 -6.92 6.21
CA ILE A 116 -6.66 -5.94 5.39
C ILE A 116 -7.72 -6.64 4.53
N PRO A 117 -8.72 -5.92 4.01
CA PRO A 117 -9.76 -6.52 3.17
C PRO A 117 -9.21 -7.33 1.99
N SER A 118 -9.70 -8.55 1.81
CA SER A 118 -9.17 -9.53 0.85
C SER A 118 -9.26 -9.09 -0.62
N TYR A 119 -10.22 -8.22 -0.97
CA TYR A 119 -10.32 -7.65 -2.32
C TYR A 119 -9.10 -6.80 -2.71
N ILE A 120 -8.31 -6.35 -1.73
CA ILE A 120 -7.07 -5.60 -1.94
C ILE A 120 -5.91 -6.57 -2.16
N THR A 121 -5.76 -7.59 -1.29
CA THR A 121 -4.66 -8.56 -1.36
C THR A 121 -4.78 -9.52 -2.55
N ASN A 122 -5.98 -9.76 -3.05
CA ASN A 122 -6.24 -10.66 -4.17
C ASN A 122 -6.10 -9.96 -5.54
N LEU A 123 -6.05 -8.63 -5.60
CA LEU A 123 -5.98 -7.89 -6.86
C LEU A 123 -4.78 -8.27 -7.75
N PRO A 124 -3.55 -8.45 -7.23
CA PRO A 124 -2.41 -8.80 -8.07
C PRO A 124 -2.58 -10.12 -8.84
N SER A 125 -3.15 -11.15 -8.20
CA SER A 125 -3.36 -12.45 -8.85
C SER A 125 -4.46 -12.37 -9.91
N GLU A 126 -5.50 -11.58 -9.67
CA GLU A 126 -6.55 -11.31 -10.66
C GLU A 126 -5.99 -10.61 -11.90
N VAL A 127 -5.14 -9.59 -11.72
CA VAL A 127 -4.50 -8.88 -12.83
C VAL A 127 -3.50 -9.76 -13.59
N LEU A 128 -2.62 -10.48 -12.88
CA LEU A 128 -1.59 -11.33 -13.50
C LEU A 128 -2.17 -12.51 -14.28
N SER A 129 -3.39 -12.94 -13.97
CA SER A 129 -4.09 -13.98 -14.72
C SER A 129 -4.55 -13.54 -16.11
N THR A 130 -4.37 -12.26 -16.46
CA THR A 130 -4.80 -11.69 -17.75
C THR A 130 -3.60 -11.29 -18.62
N PRO A 131 -3.75 -11.22 -19.96
CA PRO A 131 -2.73 -10.68 -20.87
C PRO A 131 -2.27 -9.25 -20.52
N PHE A 132 -2.99 -8.55 -19.65
CA PHE A 132 -2.75 -7.17 -19.22
C PHE A 132 -1.72 -7.02 -18.10
N GLY A 133 -1.39 -8.08 -17.35
CA GLY A 133 -0.38 -7.99 -16.28
C GLY A 133 0.96 -7.43 -16.76
N GLY A 134 1.33 -7.70 -18.03
CA GLY A 134 2.52 -7.12 -18.68
C GLY A 134 2.39 -5.62 -19.01
N MET A 135 1.18 -5.14 -19.33
CA MET A 135 0.94 -3.72 -19.65
C MET A 135 0.87 -2.84 -18.40
N ILE A 136 0.28 -3.30 -17.29
CA ILE A 136 0.35 -2.55 -16.01
C ILE A 136 1.80 -2.38 -15.57
N ARG A 137 2.63 -3.43 -15.71
CA ARG A 137 4.07 -3.35 -15.38
C ARG A 137 4.74 -2.17 -16.09
N GLN A 138 4.43 -1.93 -17.37
CA GLN A 138 4.99 -0.81 -18.14
C GLN A 138 4.39 0.56 -17.76
N PHE A 139 3.08 0.62 -17.47
CA PHE A 139 2.45 1.88 -17.06
C PHE A 139 2.97 2.34 -15.68
N MET A 140 3.11 1.40 -14.74
CA MET A 140 3.53 1.69 -13.37
C MET A 140 5.04 1.74 -13.17
N SER A 141 5.86 1.18 -14.06
CA SER A 141 7.30 1.45 -14.05
C SER A 141 7.61 2.93 -14.31
N SER A 142 6.66 3.69 -14.86
CA SER A 142 6.73 5.15 -15.00
C SER A 142 6.28 5.90 -13.73
N MET A 143 5.65 5.20 -12.77
CA MET A 143 5.20 5.70 -11.46
C MET A 143 6.09 5.17 -10.31
N ASN A 144 7.33 4.76 -10.63
CA ASN A 144 8.23 4.04 -9.72
C ASN A 144 8.69 4.85 -8.50
N ASP A 145 8.21 6.08 -8.30
CA ASP A 145 8.54 6.96 -7.18
C ASP A 145 7.60 6.80 -5.96
N GLY A 146 6.63 5.89 -6.04
CA GLY A 146 5.65 5.68 -4.98
C GLY A 146 4.60 6.80 -4.91
N PRO A 147 3.76 6.84 -3.87
CA PRO A 147 2.64 7.78 -3.78
C PRO A 147 3.07 9.25 -3.58
N GLY A 148 4.38 9.53 -3.44
CA GLY A 148 4.91 10.88 -3.20
C GLY A 148 4.49 11.47 -1.85
N GLY A 149 5.14 12.56 -1.42
CA GLY A 149 4.82 13.26 -0.16
C GLY A 149 5.30 12.58 1.12
N GLY A 150 5.78 11.34 1.03
CA GLY A 150 6.44 10.62 2.12
C GLY A 150 7.89 11.03 2.32
N VAL A 151 8.33 10.95 3.57
CA VAL A 151 9.75 10.92 3.95
C VAL A 151 10.08 9.54 4.49
N PRO A 152 11.32 9.02 4.30
CA PRO A 152 11.74 7.78 4.91
C PRO A 152 11.48 7.79 6.42
N ILE A 153 11.12 6.65 7.00
CA ILE A 153 11.21 6.49 8.45
C ILE A 153 12.71 6.59 8.79
N SER A 154 13.18 7.75 9.22
CA SER A 154 14.57 7.91 9.61
C SER A 154 14.85 6.98 10.78
N SER A 155 15.83 6.09 10.62
CA SER A 155 16.49 5.44 11.77
C SER A 155 16.97 6.55 12.71
N PRO A 156 16.90 6.34 14.04
CA PRO A 156 17.38 7.32 15.01
C PRO A 156 18.80 7.79 14.75
#